data_AF-A0A848UM39-F1
#
_entry.id   AF-A0A848UM39-F1
#
_cell.length_a   1.000
_cell.length_b   1.000
_cell.length_c   1.000
_cell.angle_alpha   90.00
_cell.angle_beta   90.00
_cell.angle_gamma   90.00
#
_symmetry.space_group_name_H-M   'P 1'
#
loop_
_entity.id
_entity.type
_entity.pdbx_description
1 polymer ?
#
loop_
_entity_poly.entity_id
_entity_poly.type
_entity_poly.pdbx_seq_one_letter_code
_entity_poly.pdbx_strand_id
1 'polypeptide(L)'
;MRQVIETEGVKFWKEESIIHCKLESSFFSLYDRVKTEELFINAIVHLNNSNYMPFLIDLEGVSNSHALKIYNLIASSTLIDSNVLTKTFFVPSFRAKLLLAVRTFIDYNLVPNKVLVNHKKAINYCQRDYQLFYQIS
;
A
#
# COMPACT_ATOMS: atom_id res chain seq x y z
N MET A 1 1.27 18.72 12.51
CA MET A 1 1.81 17.48 13.10
C MET A 1 1.62 16.36 12.11
N ARG A 2 2.64 15.54 11.84
CA ARG A 2 2.47 14.30 11.06
C ARG A 2 1.79 13.27 11.97
N GLN A 3 0.61 12.78 11.59
CA GLN A 3 0.00 11.64 12.25
C GLN A 3 0.76 10.39 11.83
N VAL A 4 1.27 9.65 12.82
CA VAL A 4 2.05 8.42 12.62
C VAL A 4 1.40 7.33 13.48
N ILE A 5 1.12 6.19 12.86
CA ILE A 5 0.64 4.98 13.53
C ILE A 5 1.73 3.94 13.37
N GLU A 6 2.24 3.39 14.46
CA GLU A 6 3.34 2.44 14.42
C GLU A 6 3.05 1.28 15.37
N THR A 7 3.21 0.07 14.86
CA THR A 7 3.05 -1.16 15.64
C THR A 7 3.96 -2.23 15.06
N GLU A 8 4.65 -2.98 15.92
CA GLU A 8 5.38 -4.23 15.63
C GLU A 8 5.82 -4.43 14.15
N GLY A 9 6.77 -3.62 13.68
CA GLY A 9 7.36 -3.77 12.34
C GLY A 9 6.57 -3.18 11.18
N VAL A 10 5.49 -2.41 11.44
CA VAL A 10 4.80 -1.62 10.42
C VAL A 10 4.56 -0.19 10.89
N LYS A 11 4.77 0.75 9.97
CA LYS A 11 4.59 2.18 10.20
C LYS A 11 3.69 2.77 9.13
N PHE A 12 2.67 3.50 9.54
CA PHE A 12 1.80 4.27 8.67
C PHE A 12 1.92 5.76 8.99
N TRP A 13 1.90 6.59 7.96
CA TRP A 13 1.84 8.04 8.13
C TRP A 13 1.23 8.70 6.91
N LYS A 14 0.79 9.94 7.08
CA LYS A 14 0.32 10.77 5.98
C LYS A 14 1.32 11.84 5.63
N GLU A 15 1.62 11.96 4.35
CA GLU A 15 2.50 12.99 3.81
C GLU A 15 2.12 13.30 2.37
N GLU A 16 2.00 14.59 2.05
CA GLU A 16 1.69 15.08 0.69
C GLU A 16 0.46 14.42 0.05
N SER A 17 -0.62 14.26 0.84
CA SER A 17 -1.87 13.60 0.41
C SER A 17 -1.72 12.14 -0.01
N ILE A 18 -0.68 11.47 0.47
CA ILE A 18 -0.45 10.03 0.31
C ILE A 18 -0.47 9.39 1.70
N ILE A 19 -1.13 8.24 1.81
CA ILE A 19 -0.94 7.35 2.95
C ILE A 19 0.27 6.48 2.64
N HIS A 20 1.29 6.59 3.47
CA HIS A 20 2.49 5.76 3.40
C HIS A 20 2.36 4.62 4.39
N CYS A 21 2.82 3.44 3.99
CA CYS A 21 3.01 2.26 4.82
C CYS A 21 4.41 1.73 4.56
N LYS A 22 5.20 1.56 5.63
CA LYS A 22 6.49 0.88 5.56
C LYS A 22 6.42 -0.40 6.39
N LEU A 23 6.75 -1.51 5.74
CA LEU A 23 6.80 -2.82 6.38
C LEU A 23 8.26 -3.24 6.59
N GLU A 24 8.53 -3.71 7.79
CA GLU A 24 9.78 -4.39 8.13
C GLU A 24 9.56 -5.91 8.19
N SER A 25 10.64 -6.66 8.02
CA SER A 25 10.56 -8.12 8.06
C SER A 25 10.06 -8.67 9.42
N SER A 26 10.25 -7.93 10.51
CA SER A 26 9.78 -8.26 11.86
C SER A 26 8.24 -8.36 11.96
N PHE A 27 7.51 -7.58 11.15
CA PHE A 27 6.04 -7.61 11.07
C PHE A 27 5.48 -9.01 10.81
N PHE A 28 6.20 -9.80 10.01
CA PHE A 28 5.72 -11.08 9.55
C PHE A 28 5.80 -12.19 10.61
N SER A 29 6.51 -11.96 11.72
CA SER A 29 6.59 -12.90 12.85
C SER A 29 5.24 -13.07 13.56
N LEU A 30 4.40 -12.04 13.53
CA LEU A 30 3.09 -12.01 14.16
C LEU A 30 1.95 -11.90 13.12
N TYR A 31 2.26 -12.20 11.86
CA TYR A 31 1.30 -12.10 10.77
C TYR A 31 0.12 -13.04 11.02
N ASP A 32 -1.05 -12.43 11.16
CA ASP A 32 -2.34 -13.05 11.00
C ASP A 32 -3.11 -12.29 9.92
N ARG A 33 -3.77 -13.02 9.00
CA ARG A 33 -4.39 -12.40 7.82
C ARG A 33 -5.48 -11.41 8.22
N VAL A 34 -6.37 -11.80 9.13
CA VAL A 34 -7.54 -11.01 9.53
C VAL A 34 -7.10 -9.79 10.32
N LYS A 35 -6.25 -9.99 11.34
CA LYS A 35 -5.71 -8.88 12.14
C LYS A 35 -4.90 -7.90 11.30
N THR A 36 -4.15 -8.40 10.31
CA THR A 36 -3.40 -7.53 9.39
C THR A 36 -4.34 -6.69 8.54
N GLU A 37 -5.39 -7.28 7.97
CA GLU A 37 -6.37 -6.53 7.18
C GLU A 37 -7.06 -5.44 8.03
N GLU A 38 -7.51 -5.80 9.23
CA GLU A 38 -8.09 -4.84 10.20
C GLU A 38 -7.13 -3.71 10.54
N LEU A 39 -5.86 -4.03 10.83
CA LEU A 39 -4.82 -3.04 11.12
C LEU A 39 -4.66 -2.04 9.97
N PHE A 40 -4.59 -2.52 8.74
CA PHE A 40 -4.42 -1.68 7.55
C PHE A 40 -5.64 -0.78 7.33
N ILE A 41 -6.85 -1.32 7.42
CA ILE A 41 -8.09 -0.54 7.26
C ILE A 41 -8.17 0.55 8.33
N ASN A 42 -7.93 0.20 9.59
CA ASN A 42 -7.99 1.15 10.71
C ASN A 42 -6.97 2.28 10.52
N ALA A 43 -5.75 1.95 10.08
CA ALA A 43 -4.73 2.96 9.79
C ALA A 43 -5.14 3.87 8.63
N ILE A 44 -5.67 3.30 7.53
CA ILE A 44 -6.12 4.06 6.36
C ILE A 44 -7.26 5.01 6.72
N VAL A 45 -8.31 4.51 7.38
CA VAL A 45 -9.49 5.30 7.79
C VAL A 45 -9.08 6.42 8.73
N HIS A 46 -8.19 6.14 9.68
CA HIS A 46 -7.68 7.15 10.61
C HIS A 46 -6.88 8.26 9.90
N LEU A 47 -6.12 7.93 8.85
CA LEU A 47 -5.27 8.89 8.14
C LEU A 47 -5.99 9.65 7.01
N ASN A 48 -7.07 9.10 6.45
CA ASN A 48 -7.80 9.71 5.33
C ASN A 48 -8.45 11.05 5.70
N ASN A 49 -8.89 11.27 6.95
CA ASN A 49 -9.58 12.49 7.40
C ASN A 49 -10.64 12.97 6.37
N SER A 50 -11.55 12.06 5.99
CA SER A 50 -12.68 12.26 5.07
C SER A 50 -12.38 12.33 3.57
N ASN A 51 -11.11 12.25 3.15
CA ASN A 51 -10.73 12.24 1.74
C ASN A 51 -10.08 10.90 1.36
N TYR A 52 -10.47 10.33 0.22
CA TYR A 52 -9.78 9.21 -0.38
C TYR A 52 -8.36 9.62 -0.79
N MET A 53 -7.36 8.80 -0.45
CA MET A 53 -5.96 9.04 -0.77
C MET A 53 -5.33 7.81 -1.45
N PRO A 54 -4.30 8.00 -2.29
CA PRO A 54 -3.43 6.92 -2.73
C PRO A 54 -2.73 6.29 -1.53
N PHE A 55 -2.57 4.97 -1.59
CA PHE A 55 -1.88 4.20 -0.58
C PHE A 55 -0.58 3.66 -1.14
N LEU A 56 0.55 4.09 -0.58
CA LEU A 56 1.90 3.67 -0.94
C LEU A 56 2.44 2.68 0.10
N ILE A 57 2.69 1.46 -0.33
CA ILE A 57 3.24 0.37 0.46
C ILE A 57 4.71 0.15 0.08
N ASP A 58 5.61 0.45 1.00
CA ASP A 58 7.05 0.23 0.89
C ASP A 58 7.43 -1.16 1.42
N LEU A 59 7.98 -1.98 0.52
CA LEU A 59 8.43 -3.35 0.75
C LEU A 59 9.95 -3.50 0.58
N GLU A 60 10.73 -2.42 0.63
CA GLU A 60 12.19 -2.46 0.43
C GLU A 60 12.90 -3.42 1.40
N GLY A 61 12.47 -3.44 2.67
CA GLY A 61 13.01 -4.30 3.73
C GLY A 61 12.35 -5.66 3.88
N VAL A 62 11.53 -6.09 2.90
CA VAL A 62 10.69 -7.28 2.98
C VAL A 62 11.16 -8.36 2.01
N SER A 63 11.25 -9.61 2.47
CA SER A 63 11.61 -10.75 1.61
C SER A 63 10.55 -10.97 0.51
N ASN A 64 10.93 -11.57 -0.63
CA ASN A 64 10.00 -11.78 -1.75
C ASN A 64 8.75 -12.59 -1.36
N SER A 65 8.89 -13.59 -0.47
CA SER A 65 7.76 -14.40 0.00
C SER A 65 6.80 -13.59 0.87
N HIS A 66 7.34 -12.76 1.78
CA HIS A 66 6.55 -11.87 2.61
C HIS A 66 5.90 -10.74 1.80
N ALA A 67 6.62 -10.18 0.82
CA ALA A 67 6.12 -9.19 -0.13
C ALA A 67 4.95 -9.75 -0.95
N LEU A 68 5.04 -11.00 -1.42
CA LEU A 68 3.93 -11.68 -2.09
C LEU A 68 2.75 -11.91 -1.15
N LYS A 69 3.00 -12.31 0.10
CA LYS A 69 1.97 -12.54 1.11
C LYS A 69 1.16 -11.27 1.40
N ILE A 70 1.84 -10.15 1.64
CA ILE A 70 1.18 -8.87 1.92
C ILE A 70 0.54 -8.28 0.67
N TYR A 71 1.17 -8.44 -0.50
CA TYR A 71 0.58 -8.04 -1.77
C TYR A 71 -0.77 -8.75 -1.98
N ASN A 72 -0.81 -10.07 -1.83
CA ASN A 72 -2.06 -10.83 -2.03
C ASN A 72 -3.16 -10.40 -1.08
N LEU A 73 -2.83 -10.08 0.18
CA LEU A 73 -3.81 -9.57 1.15
C LEU A 73 -4.34 -8.20 0.71
N ILE A 74 -3.45 -7.24 0.48
CA ILE A 74 -3.83 -5.84 0.21
C ILE A 74 -4.47 -5.70 -1.16
N ALA A 75 -3.94 -6.37 -2.18
CA ALA A 75 -4.43 -6.28 -3.55
C ALA A 75 -5.86 -6.80 -3.68
N SER A 76 -6.22 -7.87 -2.95
CA SER A 76 -7.55 -8.51 -3.01
C SER A 76 -8.56 -8.01 -1.96
N SER A 77 -8.15 -7.11 -1.06
CA SER A 77 -9.04 -6.60 0.00
C SER A 77 -10.02 -5.56 -0.53
N THR A 78 -11.30 -5.94 -0.60
CA THR A 78 -12.40 -5.03 -0.97
C THR A 78 -12.63 -3.94 0.08
N LEU A 79 -12.32 -4.24 1.34
CA LEU A 79 -12.40 -3.25 2.43
C LEU A 79 -11.34 -2.16 2.25
N ILE A 80 -10.11 -2.53 1.91
CA ILE A 80 -9.07 -1.53 1.57
C ILE A 80 -9.46 -0.77 0.31
N ASP A 81 -9.98 -1.43 -0.73
CA ASP A 81 -10.46 -0.79 -1.96
C ASP A 81 -11.47 0.32 -1.70
N SER A 82 -12.41 0.07 -0.79
CA SER A 82 -13.46 1.04 -0.44
C SER A 82 -12.95 2.27 0.31
N ASN A 83 -11.64 2.38 0.58
CA ASN A 83 -11.02 3.44 1.38
C ASN A 83 -9.81 4.11 0.71
N VAL A 84 -9.40 3.71 -0.49
CA VAL A 84 -8.19 4.27 -1.15
C VAL A 84 -8.41 4.53 -2.64
N LEU A 85 -7.69 5.49 -3.21
CA LEU A 85 -7.77 5.80 -4.65
C LEU A 85 -7.01 4.77 -5.49
N THR A 86 -5.79 4.45 -5.06
CA THR A 86 -4.90 3.47 -5.69
C THR A 86 -4.04 2.80 -4.65
N LYS A 87 -3.53 1.61 -4.99
CA LYS A 87 -2.60 0.84 -4.16
C LYS A 87 -1.28 0.71 -4.92
N THR A 88 -0.25 1.39 -4.43
CA THR A 88 1.08 1.41 -5.04
C THR A 88 2.07 0.65 -4.17
N PHE A 89 2.73 -0.36 -4.72
CA PHE A 89 3.74 -1.17 -4.06
C PHE A 89 5.12 -0.77 -4.56
N PHE A 90 5.96 -0.25 -3.68
CA PHE A 90 7.38 -0.08 -3.93
C PHE A 90 8.13 -1.35 -3.50
N VAL A 91 8.92 -1.91 -4.42
CA VAL A 91 9.70 -3.13 -4.20
C VAL A 91 11.17 -2.90 -4.55
N PRO A 92 12.13 -3.58 -3.89
CA PRO A 92 13.55 -3.28 -4.03
C PRO A 92 14.15 -3.76 -5.35
N SER A 93 13.47 -4.63 -6.11
CA SER A 93 14.04 -5.22 -7.32
C SER A 93 13.03 -5.50 -8.43
N PHE A 94 13.53 -5.55 -9.67
CA PHE A 94 12.73 -5.93 -10.84
C PHE A 94 12.19 -7.37 -10.74
N ARG A 95 12.94 -8.26 -10.09
CA ARG A 95 12.49 -9.64 -9.83
C ARG A 95 11.26 -9.67 -8.94
N ALA A 96 11.26 -8.91 -7.85
CA ALA A 96 10.09 -8.75 -6.99
C ALA A 96 8.90 -8.16 -7.77
N LYS A 97 9.17 -7.14 -8.60
CA LYS A 97 8.12 -6.55 -9.46
C LYS A 97 7.50 -7.56 -10.41
N LEU A 98 8.30 -8.38 -11.10
CA LEU A 98 7.80 -9.43 -11.98
C LEU A 98 6.95 -10.44 -11.23
N LEU A 99 7.39 -10.88 -10.04
CA LEU A 99 6.65 -11.81 -9.20
C LEU A 99 5.25 -11.29 -8.84
N LEU A 100 5.14 -10.01 -8.45
CA LEU A 100 3.85 -9.40 -8.10
C LEU A 100 2.99 -9.12 -9.34
N ALA A 101 3.60 -8.73 -10.46
CA ALA A 101 2.88 -8.40 -11.70
C ALA A 101 2.13 -9.61 -12.30
N VAL A 102 2.67 -10.82 -12.17
CA VAL A 102 1.97 -12.06 -12.58
C VAL A 102 0.65 -12.20 -11.83
N ARG A 103 0.62 -11.78 -10.57
CA ARG A 103 -0.60 -11.85 -9.75
C ARG A 103 -1.61 -10.77 -10.10
N THR A 104 -1.14 -9.55 -10.38
CA THR A 104 -2.00 -8.44 -10.85
C THR A 104 -2.80 -8.80 -12.11
N PHE A 105 -2.25 -9.64 -12.99
CA PHE A 105 -2.93 -10.04 -14.23
C PHE A 105 -4.09 -11.03 -14.00
N ILE A 106 -4.02 -11.82 -12.93
CA ILE A 106 -5.02 -12.83 -12.60
C ILE A 106 -6.17 -12.21 -11.82
N ASP A 107 -5.87 -11.20 -10.99
CA ASP A 107 -6.84 -10.59 -10.09
C ASP A 107 -7.49 -9.35 -10.74
N TYR A 108 -8.79 -9.44 -11.06
CA TYR A 108 -9.58 -8.28 -11.48
C TYR A 108 -9.82 -7.37 -10.26
N ASN A 109 -9.01 -6.33 -10.14
CA ASN A 109 -9.06 -5.42 -8.99
C ASN A 109 -9.86 -4.16 -9.35
N LEU A 110 -10.83 -3.81 -8.51
CA LEU A 110 -11.66 -2.61 -8.68
C LEU A 110 -10.81 -1.34 -8.57
N VAL A 111 -9.87 -1.32 -7.62
CA VAL A 111 -8.90 -0.24 -7.42
C VAL A 111 -7.55 -0.60 -8.07
N PRO A 112 -6.93 0.32 -8.83
CA PRO A 112 -5.68 0.00 -9.52
C PRO A 112 -4.54 -0.34 -8.57
N ASN A 113 -3.92 -1.50 -8.82
CA ASN A 113 -2.68 -1.94 -8.19
C ASN A 113 -1.48 -1.59 -9.07
N LYS A 114 -0.50 -0.84 -8.54
CA LYS A 114 0.72 -0.48 -9.26
C LYS A 114 1.97 -0.99 -8.55
N VAL A 115 2.86 -1.68 -9.26
CA VAL A 115 4.14 -2.15 -8.68
C VAL A 115 5.32 -1.42 -9.33
N LEU A 116 6.16 -0.78 -8.52
CA LEU A 116 7.27 0.08 -8.94
C LEU A 116 8.57 -0.28 -8.19
N VAL A 117 9.69 -0.16 -8.90
CA VAL A 117 11.03 -0.45 -8.36
C VAL A 117 11.82 0.80 -7.98
N ASN A 118 11.19 1.97 -8.11
CA ASN A 118 11.83 3.25 -7.84
C ASN A 118 10.88 4.07 -6.96
N HIS A 119 11.32 4.36 -5.75
CA HIS A 119 10.53 5.04 -4.74
C HIS A 119 10.01 6.41 -5.22
N LYS A 120 10.87 7.22 -5.87
CA LYS A 120 10.48 8.52 -6.43
C LYS A 120 9.38 8.38 -7.49
N LYS A 121 9.47 7.37 -8.36
CA LYS A 121 8.40 7.08 -9.34
C LYS A 121 7.10 6.64 -8.66
N ALA A 122 7.18 5.95 -7.52
CA ALA A 122 6.01 5.53 -6.75
C ALA A 122 5.29 6.72 -6.10
N ILE A 123 6.05 7.64 -5.48
CA ILE A 123 5.51 8.90 -4.97
C ILE A 123 4.87 9.72 -6.10
N ASN A 124 5.60 9.96 -7.20
CA ASN A 124 5.08 10.74 -8.32
C ASN A 124 3.81 10.14 -8.92
N TYR A 125 3.70 8.80 -8.95
CA TYR A 125 2.49 8.12 -9.41
C TYR A 125 1.31 8.43 -8.49
N CYS A 126 1.50 8.29 -7.17
CA CYS A 126 0.47 8.59 -6.18
C CYS A 126 0.03 10.07 -6.23
N GLN A 127 0.98 11.01 -6.26
CA GLN A 127 0.66 12.45 -6.35
C GLN A 127 -0.18 12.77 -7.60
N ARG A 128 0.21 12.21 -8.76
CA ARG A 128 -0.52 12.40 -10.00
C ARG A 128 -1.93 11.81 -9.93
N ASP A 129 -2.07 10.63 -9.34
CA ASP A 129 -3.35 9.95 -9.17
C ASP A 129 -4.31 10.76 -8.28
N TYR A 130 -3.81 11.25 -7.14
CA TYR A 130 -4.56 12.16 -6.27
C TYR A 130 -5.00 13.43 -7.01
N GLN A 131 -4.07 14.07 -7.75
CA GLN A 131 -4.37 15.27 -8.53
C GLN A 131 -5.45 15.01 -9.59
N LEU A 132 -5.37 13.90 -10.34
CA LEU A 132 -6.36 13.56 -11.35
C LEU A 132 -7.75 13.36 -10.73
N PHE A 133 -7.85 12.73 -9.56
CA PHE A 133 -9.15 12.54 -8.90
C PHE A 133 -9.79 13.87 -8.44
N TYR A 134 -9.02 14.73 -7.77
CA TYR A 134 -9.55 15.97 -7.17
C TYR A 134 -9.49 17.21 -8.09
N GLN A 135 -8.82 17.17 -9.23
CA GLN A 135 -8.89 18.25 -10.24
C GLN A 135 -10.07 18.08 -11.21
N ILE A 136 -10.67 16.89 -11.27
CA ILE A 136 -11.84 16.58 -12.10
C ILE A 136 -13.14 16.64 -11.26
N SER A 137 -13.03 16.83 -9.94
CA SER A 137 -14.14 16.95 -8.98
C SER A 137 -14.38 18.42 -8.60
#